data_AF-A0A958FV82-F1
#
_entry.id   AF-A0A958FV82-F1
#
_cell.length_a   1.000
_cell.length_b   1.000
_cell.length_c   1.000
_cell.angle_alpha   90.00
_cell.angle_beta   90.00
_cell.angle_gamma   90.00
#
_symmetry.space_group_name_H-M   'P 1'
#
loop_
_entity.id
_entity.type
_entity.pdbx_description
1 polymer ?
#
loop_
_entity_poly.entity_id
_entity_poly.type
_entity_poly.pdbx_seq_one_letter_code
_entity_poly.pdbx_strand_id
1 'polypeptide(L)'
;MNTQNDKPISLRWRDKDGSGETDAGVAFYEDNFNEYRLKVDMFPQSRRFYVKPVSVENGNVNYRVEMIDRKQNGKRKTVGTGSPTFTGSIRMSIPPYSQVLVLKNAQ
;
A
#
# COMPACT_ATOMS: atom_id res chain seq x y z
N MET A 1 -4.53 -11.24 24.46
CA MET A 1 -3.58 -11.34 23.34
C MET A 1 -4.39 -11.73 22.12
N ASN A 2 -4.78 -10.77 21.27
CA ASN A 2 -5.49 -11.11 20.03
C ASN A 2 -4.43 -11.46 18.98
N THR A 3 -4.47 -12.71 18.54
CA THR A 3 -3.69 -13.26 17.43
C THR A 3 -4.01 -12.46 16.17
N GLN A 4 -3.06 -11.60 15.80
CA GLN A 4 -3.03 -10.80 14.58
C GLN A 4 -3.31 -11.68 13.36
N ASN A 5 -4.11 -11.15 12.42
CA ASN A 5 -4.16 -11.67 11.05
C ASN A 5 -2.84 -11.32 10.34
N ASP A 6 -1.73 -11.92 10.80
CA ASP A 6 -0.35 -11.66 10.36
C ASP A 6 -0.04 -12.26 8.98
N LYS A 7 -1.06 -12.73 8.25
CA LYS A 7 -0.85 -13.33 6.94
C LYS A 7 -0.32 -12.25 5.98
N PRO A 8 0.88 -12.43 5.41
CA PRO A 8 1.43 -11.47 4.49
C PRO A 8 0.54 -11.40 3.25
N ILE A 9 0.22 -10.17 2.84
CA ILE A 9 -0.58 -9.89 1.67
C ILE A 9 0.37 -9.51 0.53
N SER A 10 0.22 -10.16 -0.63
CA SER A 10 1.12 -9.94 -1.76
C SER A 10 1.01 -8.52 -2.32
N LEU A 11 2.17 -7.89 -2.52
CA LEU A 11 2.33 -6.66 -3.28
C LEU A 11 2.92 -6.96 -4.66
N ARG A 12 2.33 -6.37 -5.69
CA ARG A 12 2.78 -6.51 -7.08
C ARG A 12 2.98 -5.16 -7.74
N TRP A 13 4.03 -5.01 -8.55
CA TRP A 13 4.12 -3.93 -9.51
C TRP A 13 3.29 -4.30 -10.72
N ARG A 14 2.44 -3.38 -11.17
CA ARG A 14 1.67 -3.54 -12.40
C ARG A 14 2.04 -2.43 -13.38
N ASP A 15 2.27 -2.82 -14.62
CA ASP A 15 2.54 -1.87 -15.71
C ASP A 15 1.30 -1.03 -16.02
N LYS A 16 1.49 0.22 -16.47
CA LYS A 16 0.35 1.15 -16.71
C LYS A 16 -0.61 0.64 -17.78
N ASP A 17 -0.10 -0.10 -18.75
CA ASP A 17 -0.88 -0.73 -19.81
C ASP A 17 -1.56 -2.04 -19.36
N GLY A 18 -1.28 -2.50 -18.13
CA GLY A 18 -1.83 -3.72 -17.56
C GLY A 18 -1.23 -5.01 -18.13
N SER A 19 -0.14 -4.92 -18.90
CA SER A 19 0.46 -6.05 -19.62
C SER A 19 1.12 -7.08 -18.71
N GLY A 20 1.51 -6.70 -17.49
CA GLY A 20 2.22 -7.59 -16.57
C GLY A 20 2.10 -7.20 -15.11
N GLU A 21 2.38 -8.19 -14.26
CA GLU A 21 2.61 -7.98 -12.83
C GLU A 21 3.88 -8.68 -12.37
N THR A 22 4.72 -7.99 -11.62
CA THR A 22 5.93 -8.55 -10.98
C THR A 22 5.87 -8.41 -9.47
N ASP A 23 6.64 -9.21 -8.73
CA ASP A 23 6.70 -9.11 -7.28
C ASP A 23 7.24 -7.76 -6.82
N ALA A 24 6.56 -7.17 -5.81
CA ALA A 24 6.94 -5.90 -5.21
C ALA A 24 7.13 -5.98 -3.69
N GLY A 25 6.89 -7.16 -3.09
CA GLY A 25 7.04 -7.43 -1.67
C GLY A 25 5.74 -7.85 -1.01
N VAL A 26 5.54 -7.44 0.23
CA VAL A 26 4.40 -7.87 1.07
C VAL A 26 3.84 -6.73 1.93
N ALA A 27 2.58 -6.84 2.31
CA ALA A 27 1.93 -5.96 3.26
C ALA A 27 1.36 -6.73 4.45
N PHE A 28 1.15 -6.01 5.54
CA PHE A 28 0.54 -6.51 6.76
C PHE A 28 -0.52 -5.52 7.20
N TYR A 29 -1.70 -6.00 7.55
CA TYR A 29 -2.74 -5.16 8.08
C TYR A 29 -2.47 -4.83 9.56
N GLU A 30 -2.61 -3.57 9.95
CA GLU A 30 -2.44 -3.07 11.31
C GLU A 30 -3.79 -2.59 11.85
N ASP A 31 -4.54 -3.50 12.49
CA ASP A 31 -5.90 -3.27 13.02
C ASP A 31 -6.02 -2.00 13.86
N ASN A 32 -5.03 -1.74 14.73
CA ASN A 32 -5.02 -0.60 15.65
C ASN A 32 -5.10 0.76 14.93
N PHE A 33 -4.67 0.82 13.67
CA PHE A 33 -4.60 2.04 12.87
C PHE A 33 -5.48 1.98 11.62
N ASN A 34 -6.17 0.86 11.38
CA ASN A 34 -6.96 0.61 10.17
C ASN A 34 -6.14 0.92 8.90
N GLU A 35 -4.91 0.42 8.83
CA GLU A 35 -4.00 0.67 7.71
C GLU A 35 -3.18 -0.56 7.37
N TYR A 36 -2.62 -0.59 6.16
CA TYR A 36 -1.68 -1.61 5.75
C TYR A 36 -0.27 -1.05 5.79
N ARG A 37 0.62 -1.73 6.51
CA ARG A 37 2.07 -1.48 6.44
C ARG A 37 2.66 -2.25 5.28
N LEU A 38 3.27 -1.54 4.34
CA LEU A 38 3.87 -2.09 3.13
C LEU A 38 5.38 -2.26 3.32
N LYS A 39 5.89 -3.45 2.97
CA LYS A 39 7.30 -3.72 2.74
C LYS A 39 7.51 -3.87 1.25
N VAL A 40 8.06 -2.83 0.63
CA VAL A 40 8.26 -2.77 -0.82
C VAL A 40 9.74 -3.03 -1.12
N ASP A 41 10.03 -4.10 -1.85
CA ASP A 41 11.38 -4.66 -1.99
C ASP A 41 12.37 -3.70 -2.65
N MET A 42 11.90 -2.83 -3.55
CA MET A 42 12.77 -1.87 -4.24
C MET A 42 13.29 -0.74 -3.33
N PHE A 43 12.73 -0.58 -2.13
CA PHE A 43 13.11 0.50 -1.20
C PHE A 43 13.95 -0.02 -0.04
N PRO A 44 14.91 0.78 0.45
CA PRO A 44 15.67 0.40 1.63
C PRO A 44 14.75 0.27 2.84
N GLN A 45 15.08 -0.63 3.78
CA GLN A 45 14.30 -0.85 5.00
C GLN A 45 14.16 0.39 5.91
N SER A 46 14.99 1.42 5.69
CA SER A 46 14.84 2.71 6.36
C SER A 46 13.60 3.47 5.90
N ARG A 47 13.04 3.15 4.73
CA ARG A 47 11.75 3.66 4.26
C ARG A 47 10.66 2.64 4.55
N ARG A 48 9.57 3.10 5.14
CA ARG A 48 8.35 2.29 5.27
C ARG A 48 7.19 3.03 4.62
N PHE A 49 6.31 2.27 4.02
CA PHE A 49 5.11 2.79 3.39
C PHE A 49 3.89 2.27 4.13
N TYR A 50 2.84 3.08 4.13
CA TYR A 50 1.55 2.74 4.70
C TYR A 50 0.47 3.12 3.70
N VAL A 51 -0.59 2.33 3.60
CA VAL A 51 -1.80 2.70 2.88
C VAL A 51 -3.00 2.62 3.82
N LYS A 52 -3.76 3.72 3.90
CA LYS A 52 -4.90 3.83 4.80
C LYS A 52 -6.11 4.43 4.09
N PRO A 53 -7.35 4.04 4.46
CA PRO A 53 -8.55 4.67 3.95
C PRO A 53 -8.63 6.12 4.45
N VAL A 54 -9.13 7.02 3.60
CA VAL A 54 -9.24 8.45 3.93
C VAL A 54 -10.60 9.07 3.64
N SER A 55 -11.34 8.54 2.66
CA SER A 55 -12.72 8.96 2.39
C SER A 55 -13.50 7.83 1.73
N VAL A 56 -14.83 7.96 1.72
CA VAL A 56 -15.72 7.12 0.92
C VAL A 56 -16.48 8.05 -0.02
N GLU A 57 -16.35 7.82 -1.32
CA GLU A 57 -16.98 8.62 -2.37
C GLU A 57 -17.66 7.69 -3.37
N ASN A 58 -18.95 7.91 -3.62
CA ASN A 58 -19.78 7.08 -4.51
C ASN A 58 -19.69 5.58 -4.20
N GLY A 59 -19.65 5.22 -2.92
CA GLY A 59 -19.53 3.83 -2.46
C GLY A 59 -18.14 3.22 -2.59
N ASN A 60 -17.12 3.97 -3.04
CA ASN A 60 -15.75 3.52 -3.15
C ASN A 60 -14.88 4.12 -2.04
N VAL A 61 -14.03 3.29 -1.44
CA VAL A 61 -13.07 3.73 -0.42
C VAL A 61 -11.84 4.32 -1.10
N ASN A 62 -11.54 5.59 -0.86
CA ASN A 62 -10.31 6.23 -1.30
C ASN A 62 -9.20 6.00 -0.27
N TYR A 63 -7.99 5.74 -0.76
CA TYR A 63 -6.83 5.48 0.08
C TYR A 63 -5.74 6.53 -0.11
N ARG A 64 -4.94 6.74 0.94
CA ARG A 64 -3.73 7.55 0.91
C ARG A 64 -2.52 6.68 1.17
N VAL A 65 -1.46 6.90 0.40
CA VAL A 65 -0.15 6.28 0.62
C VAL A 65 0.76 7.26 1.36
N GLU A 66 1.27 6.84 2.50
CA GLU A 66 2.20 7.60 3.34
C GLU A 66 3.55 6.89 3.39
N MET A 67 4.63 7.67 3.48
CA MET A 67 5.99 7.16 3.66
C MET A 67 6.63 7.81 4.88
N ILE A 68 7.38 7.01 5.63
CA ILE A 68 8.27 7.47 6.70
C ILE A 68 9.70 7.13 6.31
N ASP A 69 10.58 8.13 6.39
CA ASP A 69 12.02 7.91 6.32
C ASP A 69 12.58 7.89 7.73
N ARG A 70 13.01 6.72 8.19
CA ARG A 70 13.57 6.55 9.54
C ARG A 70 14.88 7.30 9.74
N LYS A 71 15.56 7.69 8.67
CA LYS A 71 16.74 8.56 8.74
C LYS A 71 16.38 10.03 8.91
N GLN A 72 15.12 10.42 8.68
CA GLN A 72 14.65 11.80 8.77
C GLN A 72 13.45 11.91 9.73
N ASN A 73 13.70 12.31 10.98
CA ASN A 73 12.74 12.70 12.03
C ASN A 73 11.47 11.85 12.26
N GLY A 74 11.31 10.73 11.55
CA GLY A 74 10.18 9.81 11.66
C GLY A 74 8.82 10.37 11.23
N LYS A 75 8.74 11.53 10.56
CA LYS A 75 7.44 12.08 10.13
C LYS A 75 6.92 11.36 8.89
N ARG A 76 5.65 10.98 8.92
CA ARG A 76 4.92 10.46 7.75
C ARG A 76 4.66 11.60 6.76
N LYS A 77 4.88 11.34 5.47
CA LYS A 77 4.56 12.23 4.36
C LYS A 77 3.65 11.52 3.38
N THR A 78 2.61 12.19 2.90
CA THR A 78 1.81 11.68 1.79
C THR A 78 2.67 11.61 0.54
N VAL A 79 2.75 10.44 -0.07
CA VAL A 79 3.53 10.20 -1.29
C VAL A 79 2.70 9.60 -2.42
N GLY A 80 1.41 9.37 -2.19
CA GLY A 80 0.57 8.74 -3.18
C GLY A 80 -0.87 8.59 -2.75
N THR A 81 -1.66 8.02 -3.65
CA THR A 81 -3.07 7.72 -3.47
C THR A 81 -3.35 6.28 -3.84
N GLY A 82 -4.49 5.76 -3.39
CA GLY A 82 -4.96 4.45 -3.78
C GLY A 82 -6.46 4.39 -3.99
N SER A 83 -6.89 3.41 -4.76
CA SER A 83 -8.29 3.16 -5.11
C SER A 83 -8.58 1.66 -5.10
N PRO A 84 -9.82 1.26 -4.79
CA PRO A 84 -10.18 -0.13 -4.80
C PRO A 84 -10.34 -0.61 -6.25
N THR A 85 -10.20 -1.91 -6.45
CA THR A 85 -10.49 -2.59 -7.70
C THR A 85 -11.69 -3.49 -7.52
N PHE A 86 -12.32 -3.89 -8.63
CA PHE A 86 -13.44 -4.84 -8.61
C PHE A 86 -13.11 -6.19 -7.96
N THR A 87 -11.83 -6.54 -7.84
CA THR A 87 -11.34 -7.80 -7.26
C THR A 87 -10.94 -7.67 -5.79
N GLY A 88 -11.35 -6.61 -5.09
CA GLY A 88 -10.97 -6.38 -3.68
C GLY A 88 -9.48 -6.08 -3.48
N SER A 89 -8.75 -5.70 -4.54
CA SER A 89 -7.36 -5.25 -4.43
C SER A 89 -7.29 -3.72 -4.36
N ILE A 90 -6.22 -3.17 -3.79
CA ILE A 90 -5.96 -1.72 -3.78
C ILE A 90 -4.90 -1.40 -4.83
N ARG A 91 -5.20 -0.53 -5.79
CA ARG A 91 -4.23 0.05 -6.74
C ARG A 91 -3.71 1.35 -6.18
N MET A 92 -2.39 1.49 -6.11
CA MET A 92 -1.70 2.63 -5.52
C MET A 92 -0.76 3.30 -6.51
N SER A 93 -0.84 4.62 -6.59
CA SER A 93 0.02 5.47 -7.41
C SER A 93 0.98 6.24 -6.52
N ILE A 94 2.29 6.04 -6.72
CA ILE A 94 3.36 6.70 -5.96
C ILE A 94 4.26 7.45 -6.95
N PRO A 95 4.15 8.77 -7.12
CA PRO A 95 5.06 9.51 -7.99
C PRO A 95 6.51 9.47 -7.49
N PRO A 96 7.53 9.53 -8.37
CA PRO A 96 7.44 9.64 -9.84
C PRO A 96 7.35 8.27 -10.55
N TYR A 97 7.07 7.18 -9.83
CA TYR A 97 7.10 5.84 -10.41
C TYR A 97 6.00 5.67 -11.45
N SER A 98 6.38 5.11 -12.60
CA SER A 98 5.43 4.80 -13.67
C SER A 98 4.56 3.60 -13.33
N GLN A 99 5.03 2.67 -12.51
CA GLN A 99 4.27 1.46 -12.17
C GLN A 99 3.27 1.70 -11.02
N VAL A 100 2.16 0.98 -11.08
CA VAL A 100 1.12 0.99 -10.03
C VAL A 100 1.41 -0.14 -9.07
N LEU A 101 1.44 0.14 -7.77
CA LEU A 101 1.59 -0.87 -6.75
C LEU A 101 0.20 -1.47 -6.45
N VAL A 102 0.08 -2.79 -6.43
CA VAL A 102 -1.19 -3.49 -6.21
C VAL A 102 -1.09 -4.34 -4.95
N LEU A 103 -1.97 -4.05 -3.99
CA LEU A 103 -2.19 -4.90 -2.81
C LEU A 103 -3.31 -5.90 -3.10
N LYS A 104 -2.98 -7.19 -3.17
CA LYS A 104 -3.94 -8.25 -3.56
C LYS A 104 -4.85 -8.64 -2.41
N ASN A 105 -6.14 -8.84 -2.67
CA ASN A 105 -7.09 -9.38 -1.68
C ASN A 105 -7.06 -8.63 -0.33
N ALA A 106 -7.14 -7.30 -0.38
CA ALA A 106 -7.24 -6.48 0.83
C ALA A 106 -8.54 -6.84 1.55
N GLN A 107 -8.44 -7.03 2.87
CA GLN A 107 -9.56 -7.38 3.76
C GLN A 107 -10.33 -6.13 4.19
#